data_AF-A0A5C5SE96-F1
#
_entry.id   AF-A0A5C5SE96-F1
#
_cell.length_a   1.000
_cell.length_b   1.000
_cell.length_c   1.000
_cell.angle_alpha   90.00
_cell.angle_beta   90.00
_cell.angle_gamma   90.00
#
_symmetry.space_group_name_H-M   'P 1'
#
loop_
_entity.id
_entity.type
_entity.pdbx_description
1 polymer ?
#
loop_
_entity_poly.entity_id
_entity_poly.type
_entity_poly.pdbx_seq_one_letter_code
_entity_poly.pdbx_strand_id
1 'polypeptide(L)'
;MRRDRRHRLSQQETVMQDLANMQLKPMQKFRVFDPNPKTPSPLPPPKSCDSQFHIFAPADQYPIRPGAAYHTPEATIGAALRMHKALGIERGVIVQSTAYGKDYRILLDGLKTAGPNYRGITVIDDTVSDADLQRMHDGGVRGIRFNYLKVLNIVPSPETLKRSIARAQDMGWFVKFNASGEDLLAIEPILRTIKTQAVVDHLAFPDFGRPVTQPGMRLVRDLMQQGNWWMMLSNGDRASRQGHPWRDAIPYARSYIDVAPDRVIWGSDWPHPLVTEDQEMKNDGDLLELLYSYTASEAIKRMILVDNPAVLFGFDR
;
A
#
# COMPACT_ATOMS: atom_id res chain seq x y z
N MET A 1 -20.30 38.28 -3.83
CA MET A 1 -19.31 37.52 -4.65
C MET A 1 -17.91 37.37 -4.05
N ARG A 2 -17.40 38.23 -3.15
CA ARG A 2 -16.07 38.03 -2.52
C ARG A 2 -16.05 37.23 -1.20
N ARG A 3 -17.21 37.05 -0.53
CA ARG A 3 -17.33 36.24 0.70
C ARG A 3 -17.41 34.72 0.43
N ASP A 4 -18.05 34.29 -0.65
CA ASP A 4 -18.17 32.85 -1.00
C ASP A 4 -16.88 32.19 -1.49
N ARG A 5 -15.91 32.96 -2.00
CA ARG A 5 -14.58 32.41 -2.36
C ARG A 5 -13.74 32.09 -1.12
N ARG A 6 -13.89 32.83 -0.02
CA ARG A 6 -13.13 32.57 1.22
C ARG A 6 -13.64 31.35 1.98
N HIS A 7 -14.93 31.01 1.88
CA HIS A 7 -15.47 29.79 2.50
C HIS A 7 -15.14 28.50 1.73
N ARG A 8 -14.95 28.57 0.41
CA ARG A 8 -14.41 27.42 -0.34
C ARG A 8 -12.92 27.22 -0.11
N LEU A 9 -12.16 28.28 0.12
CA LEU A 9 -10.73 28.20 0.48
C LEU A 9 -10.49 27.64 1.88
N SER A 10 -11.42 27.81 2.83
CA SER A 10 -11.29 27.25 4.19
C SER A 10 -11.72 25.79 4.33
N GLN A 11 -12.34 25.19 3.30
CA GLN A 11 -12.55 23.73 3.20
C GLN A 11 -11.47 23.04 2.33
N GLN A 12 -10.49 23.81 1.83
CA GLN A 12 -9.47 23.38 0.86
C GLN A 12 -8.11 23.04 1.48
N GLU A 13 -7.98 23.07 2.81
CA GLU A 13 -6.72 22.83 3.52
C GLU A 13 -6.48 21.39 3.98
N THR A 14 -7.46 20.49 4.04
CA THR A 14 -7.16 19.23 4.72
C THR A 14 -8.00 18.04 4.25
N VAL A 15 -7.46 17.30 3.29
CA VAL A 15 -7.77 15.87 3.12
C VAL A 15 -6.48 15.06 3.27
N MET A 16 -5.33 15.63 2.88
CA MET A 16 -4.02 14.99 3.01
C MET A 16 -3.33 15.21 4.36
N GLN A 17 -3.48 16.37 5.02
CA GLN A 17 -3.14 16.40 6.45
C GLN A 17 -4.16 15.58 7.27
N ASP A 18 -5.34 15.26 6.73
CA ASP A 18 -6.33 14.48 7.46
C ASP A 18 -5.99 13.00 7.52
N LEU A 19 -5.28 12.39 6.55
CA LEU A 19 -4.78 11.01 6.71
C LEU A 19 -3.44 10.94 7.46
N ALA A 20 -2.54 11.90 7.20
CA ALA A 20 -1.22 11.96 7.85
C ALA A 20 -1.29 12.43 9.32
N ASN A 21 -2.25 13.30 9.65
CA ASN A 21 -2.55 13.81 10.99
C ASN A 21 -3.96 13.40 11.48
N MET A 22 -4.57 12.35 10.91
CA MET A 22 -5.88 11.86 11.38
C MET A 22 -5.80 11.53 12.86
N GLN A 23 -6.61 12.21 13.66
CA GLN A 23 -6.98 11.72 14.98
C GLN A 23 -8.26 10.93 14.82
N LEU A 24 -8.17 9.61 14.98
CA LEU A 24 -9.32 8.73 14.96
C LEU A 24 -10.30 9.16 16.05
N LYS A 25 -11.55 9.42 15.67
CA LYS A 25 -12.59 9.74 16.65
C LYS A 25 -13.02 8.46 17.38
N PRO A 26 -13.33 8.51 18.69
CA PRO A 26 -13.95 7.38 19.37
C PRO A 26 -15.19 6.91 18.61
N MET A 27 -15.32 5.60 18.36
CA MET A 27 -16.44 4.97 17.64
C MET A 27 -16.58 5.31 16.14
N GLN A 28 -15.52 5.80 15.48
CA GLN A 28 -15.54 6.01 14.04
C GLN A 28 -15.79 4.68 13.29
N LYS A 29 -16.86 4.63 12.49
CA LYS A 29 -17.20 3.49 11.64
C LYS A 29 -16.57 3.63 10.27
N PHE A 30 -16.12 2.50 9.73
CA PHE A 30 -15.53 2.39 8.41
C PHE A 30 -16.46 1.62 7.48
N ARG A 31 -16.48 1.99 6.21
CA ARG A 31 -17.30 1.33 5.19
C ARG A 31 -16.74 -0.06 4.87
N VAL A 32 -17.66 -0.97 4.53
CA VAL A 32 -17.34 -2.22 3.82
C VAL A 32 -16.91 -1.88 2.39
N PHE A 33 -15.98 -2.65 1.84
CA PHE A 33 -15.56 -2.58 0.43
C PHE A 33 -16.75 -2.70 -0.53
N ASP A 34 -16.61 -2.26 -1.79
CA ASP A 34 -17.67 -2.49 -2.79
C ASP A 34 -17.81 -3.99 -3.09
N PRO A 35 -18.96 -4.63 -2.81
CA PRO A 35 -19.12 -6.06 -3.04
C PRO A 35 -19.24 -6.44 -4.52
N ASN A 36 -19.38 -5.45 -5.42
CA ASN A 36 -19.56 -5.64 -6.85
C ASN A 36 -18.42 -4.99 -7.66
N PRO A 37 -17.18 -5.52 -7.57
CA PRO A 37 -16.06 -4.98 -8.33
C PRO A 37 -16.37 -5.03 -9.84
N LYS A 38 -16.21 -3.89 -10.51
CA LYS A 38 -16.36 -3.73 -11.95
C LYS A 38 -15.21 -4.48 -12.64
N THR A 39 -15.55 -5.23 -13.67
CA THR A 39 -14.54 -5.79 -14.57
C THR A 39 -13.88 -4.66 -15.37
N PRO A 40 -12.54 -4.50 -15.31
CA PRO A 40 -11.84 -3.44 -16.01
C PRO A 40 -11.90 -3.64 -17.52
N SER A 41 -11.92 -2.55 -18.28
CA SER A 41 -11.87 -2.58 -19.74
C SER A 41 -10.70 -1.73 -20.27
N PRO A 42 -9.68 -2.35 -20.89
CA PRO A 42 -9.51 -3.80 -21.12
C PRO A 42 -9.17 -4.56 -19.84
N LEU A 43 -9.25 -5.90 -19.89
CA LEU A 43 -8.65 -6.75 -18.85
C LEU A 43 -7.13 -6.53 -18.78
N PRO A 44 -6.52 -6.64 -17.59
CA PRO A 44 -5.08 -6.53 -17.47
C PRO A 44 -4.38 -7.74 -18.14
N PRO A 45 -3.08 -7.64 -18.46
CA PRO A 45 -2.34 -8.76 -19.02
C PRO A 45 -2.38 -10.00 -18.11
N PRO A 46 -2.31 -11.23 -18.66
CA PRO A 46 -2.17 -12.45 -17.85
C PRO A 46 -1.00 -12.35 -16.87
N LYS A 47 -1.12 -13.06 -15.75
CA LYS A 47 -0.23 -12.95 -14.59
C LYS A 47 -0.25 -11.59 -13.91
N SER A 48 -1.23 -10.70 -14.12
CA SER A 48 -1.23 -9.42 -13.39
C SER A 48 -1.29 -9.61 -11.88
N CYS A 49 -0.58 -8.74 -11.16
CA CYS A 49 -0.38 -8.81 -9.72
C CYS A 49 -0.99 -7.61 -9.00
N ASP A 50 -1.82 -7.89 -8.00
CA ASP A 50 -2.15 -6.92 -6.97
C ASP A 50 -1.07 -6.96 -5.88
N SER A 51 -0.18 -5.97 -5.85
CA SER A 51 0.98 -5.94 -4.96
C SER A 51 0.66 -5.47 -3.52
N GLN A 52 -0.61 -5.18 -3.22
CA GLN A 52 -1.02 -4.71 -1.90
C GLN A 52 -2.53 -4.87 -1.71
N PHE A 53 -2.92 -5.84 -0.89
CA PHE A 53 -4.24 -5.90 -0.29
C PHE A 53 -4.16 -6.45 1.13
N HIS A 54 -5.23 -6.27 1.88
CA HIS A 54 -5.40 -6.69 3.26
C HIS A 54 -6.59 -7.64 3.37
N ILE A 55 -6.59 -8.46 4.41
CA ILE A 55 -7.74 -9.30 4.76
C ILE A 55 -8.12 -9.06 6.20
N PHE A 56 -9.42 -9.13 6.47
CA PHE A 56 -10.00 -8.99 7.79
C PHE A 56 -11.02 -10.10 8.00
N ALA A 57 -10.98 -10.73 9.17
CA ALA A 57 -11.82 -11.86 9.52
C ALA A 57 -12.59 -11.59 10.82
N PRO A 58 -13.64 -12.37 11.11
CA PRO A 58 -14.38 -12.28 12.36
C PRO A 58 -13.48 -12.28 13.61
N ALA A 59 -13.79 -11.38 14.55
CA ALA A 59 -12.97 -11.12 15.73
C ALA A 59 -12.95 -12.29 16.74
N ASP A 60 -13.95 -13.19 16.68
CA ASP A 60 -14.00 -14.41 17.46
C ASP A 60 -12.97 -15.46 17.01
N GLN A 61 -12.60 -15.45 15.73
CA GLN A 61 -11.57 -16.32 15.16
C GLN A 61 -10.19 -15.65 15.18
N TYR A 62 -10.14 -14.37 14.81
CA TYR A 62 -8.92 -13.58 14.70
C TYR A 62 -9.07 -12.27 15.48
N PRO A 63 -8.71 -12.27 16.78
CA PRO A 63 -8.87 -11.09 17.62
C PRO A 63 -8.05 -9.91 17.12
N ILE A 64 -8.66 -8.73 17.12
CA ILE A 64 -7.96 -7.46 16.89
C ILE A 64 -7.11 -7.17 18.13
N ARG A 65 -5.87 -6.71 17.92
CA ARG A 65 -4.94 -6.43 19.02
C ARG A 65 -5.48 -5.32 19.94
N PRO A 66 -5.21 -5.38 21.25
CA PRO A 66 -5.44 -4.25 22.13
C PRO A 66 -4.76 -2.96 21.61
N GLY A 67 -5.50 -1.85 21.64
CA GLY A 67 -5.00 -0.55 21.18
C GLY A 67 -4.82 -0.44 19.66
N ALA A 68 -5.48 -1.29 18.87
CA ALA A 68 -5.58 -1.08 17.43
C ALA A 68 -6.24 0.27 17.13
N ALA A 69 -5.70 0.98 16.14
CA ALA A 69 -6.17 2.31 15.77
C ALA A 69 -7.58 2.27 15.16
N TYR A 70 -7.95 1.18 14.49
CA TYR A 70 -9.24 1.05 13.81
C TYR A 70 -9.74 -0.39 13.81
N HIS A 71 -11.05 -0.54 13.57
CA HIS A 71 -11.72 -1.81 13.34
C HIS A 71 -12.37 -1.75 11.95
N THR A 72 -11.80 -2.47 10.99
CA THR A 72 -12.39 -2.58 9.65
C THR A 72 -13.45 -3.68 9.63
N PRO A 73 -14.56 -3.51 8.90
CA PRO A 73 -15.50 -4.59 8.63
C PRO A 73 -14.81 -5.84 8.05
N GLU A 74 -15.51 -6.98 8.12
CA GLU A 74 -15.01 -8.24 7.56
C GLU A 74 -14.71 -8.12 6.07
N ALA A 75 -13.55 -8.65 5.67
CA ALA A 75 -13.04 -8.65 4.31
C ALA A 75 -12.15 -9.89 4.10
N THR A 76 -12.80 -11.04 3.93
CA THR A 76 -12.13 -12.34 3.91
C THR A 76 -11.25 -12.55 2.69
N ILE A 77 -10.29 -13.49 2.77
CA ILE A 77 -9.51 -13.92 1.61
C ILE A 77 -10.41 -14.43 0.47
N GLY A 78 -11.52 -15.11 0.79
CA GLY A 78 -12.48 -15.54 -0.23
C GLY A 78 -13.13 -14.38 -0.97
N ALA A 79 -13.38 -13.24 -0.30
CA ALA A 79 -13.86 -12.03 -0.95
C ALA A 79 -12.77 -11.38 -1.82
N ALA A 80 -11.54 -11.30 -1.34
CA ALA A 80 -10.41 -10.80 -2.12
C ALA A 80 -10.18 -11.62 -3.40
N LEU A 81 -10.23 -12.96 -3.32
CA LEU A 81 -10.09 -13.84 -4.49
C LEU A 81 -11.21 -13.65 -5.51
N ARG A 82 -12.45 -13.37 -5.06
CA ARG A 82 -13.56 -13.02 -5.98
C ARG A 82 -13.31 -11.67 -6.65
N MET A 83 -12.80 -10.69 -5.91
CA MET A 83 -12.39 -9.39 -6.47
C MET A 83 -11.28 -9.58 -7.51
N HIS A 84 -10.20 -10.32 -7.19
CA HIS A 84 -9.12 -10.60 -8.12
C HIS A 84 -9.62 -11.28 -9.41
N LYS A 85 -10.52 -12.26 -9.27
CA LYS A 85 -11.15 -12.91 -10.42
C LYS A 85 -11.92 -11.94 -11.31
N ALA A 86 -12.70 -11.02 -10.73
CA ALA A 86 -13.45 -10.01 -11.48
C ALA A 86 -12.53 -9.02 -12.21
N LEU A 87 -11.36 -8.73 -11.63
CA LEU A 87 -10.36 -7.81 -12.19
C LEU A 87 -9.38 -8.48 -13.18
N GLY A 88 -9.34 -9.81 -13.28
CA GLY A 88 -8.33 -10.53 -14.06
C GLY A 88 -6.94 -10.56 -13.40
N ILE A 89 -6.88 -10.42 -12.08
CA ILE A 89 -5.64 -10.54 -11.30
C ILE A 89 -5.37 -12.01 -10.96
N GLU A 90 -4.15 -12.47 -11.20
CA GLU A 90 -3.74 -13.88 -11.02
C GLU A 90 -2.70 -14.07 -9.91
N ARG A 91 -2.08 -12.97 -9.45
CA ARG A 91 -1.06 -12.95 -8.39
C ARG A 91 -1.40 -11.88 -7.37
N GLY A 92 -0.98 -12.07 -6.12
CA GLY A 92 -1.31 -11.11 -5.08
C GLY A 92 -0.34 -11.06 -3.92
N VAL A 93 -0.32 -9.93 -3.22
CA VAL A 93 0.48 -9.75 -2.02
C VAL A 93 -0.40 -9.34 -0.85
N ILE A 94 -0.61 -10.28 0.08
CA ILE A 94 -1.37 -10.07 1.31
C ILE A 94 -0.47 -9.35 2.30
N VAL A 95 -0.91 -8.20 2.79
CA VAL A 95 -0.19 -7.43 3.79
C VAL A 95 -0.89 -7.53 5.13
N GLN A 96 -0.15 -7.94 6.15
CA GLN A 96 -0.57 -7.96 7.55
C GLN A 96 -1.13 -6.59 7.93
N SER A 97 -2.41 -6.57 8.31
CA SER A 97 -3.00 -5.36 8.86
C SER A 97 -2.41 -5.09 10.25
N THR A 98 -2.17 -3.81 10.54
CA THR A 98 -1.71 -3.35 11.84
C THR A 98 -2.74 -3.63 12.95
N ALA A 99 -3.98 -3.93 12.59
CA ALA A 99 -5.03 -4.39 13.50
C ALA A 99 -4.73 -5.74 14.16
N TYR A 100 -3.97 -6.62 13.52
CA TYR A 100 -3.64 -7.95 14.05
C TYR A 100 -2.27 -8.01 14.73
N GLY A 101 -1.41 -7.01 14.51
CA GLY A 101 -0.11 -6.91 15.15
C GLY A 101 0.74 -8.16 14.91
N LYS A 102 1.00 -8.93 15.98
CA LYS A 102 1.84 -10.14 15.97
C LYS A 102 1.07 -11.43 15.74
N ASP A 103 -0.25 -11.36 15.62
CA ASP A 103 -1.03 -12.52 15.25
C ASP A 103 -0.92 -12.72 13.74
N TYR A 104 -0.01 -13.60 13.33
CA TYR A 104 0.26 -13.91 11.93
C TYR A 104 -0.70 -14.96 11.35
N ARG A 105 -1.63 -15.52 12.15
CA ARG A 105 -2.49 -16.63 11.71
C ARG A 105 -3.33 -16.26 10.50
N ILE A 106 -4.00 -15.10 10.55
CA ILE A 106 -4.83 -14.62 9.43
C ILE A 106 -4.03 -14.50 8.12
N LEU A 107 -2.79 -13.99 8.19
CA LEU A 107 -1.92 -13.87 7.03
C LEU A 107 -1.54 -15.25 6.49
N LEU A 108 -1.08 -16.17 7.35
CA LEU A 108 -0.64 -17.50 6.95
C LEU A 108 -1.78 -18.36 6.42
N ASP A 109 -2.95 -18.32 7.06
CA ASP A 109 -4.15 -19.03 6.61
C ASP A 109 -4.69 -18.43 5.30
N GLY A 110 -4.61 -17.11 5.15
CA GLY A 110 -4.89 -16.41 3.90
C GLY A 110 -3.99 -16.86 2.76
N LEU A 111 -2.67 -16.93 2.98
CA LEU A 111 -1.70 -17.40 1.97
C LEU A 111 -1.93 -18.86 1.59
N LYS A 112 -2.19 -19.71 2.59
CA LYS A 112 -2.52 -21.12 2.36
C LYS A 112 -3.76 -21.27 1.49
N THR A 113 -4.77 -20.45 1.72
CA THR A 113 -6.03 -20.45 0.93
C THR A 113 -5.82 -19.90 -0.48
N ALA A 114 -5.03 -18.84 -0.62
CA ALA A 114 -4.80 -18.16 -1.89
C ALA A 114 -3.87 -18.93 -2.84
N GLY A 115 -2.98 -19.76 -2.28
CA GLY A 115 -2.11 -20.66 -3.04
C GLY A 115 -0.79 -20.03 -3.50
N PRO A 116 -0.04 -20.72 -4.37
CA PRO A 116 1.37 -20.43 -4.65
C PRO A 116 1.62 -19.11 -5.41
N ASN A 117 0.57 -18.52 -5.97
CA ASN A 117 0.63 -17.22 -6.68
C ASN A 117 0.51 -16.02 -5.74
N TYR A 118 0.50 -16.25 -4.43
CA TYR A 118 0.41 -15.19 -3.43
C TYR A 118 1.66 -15.14 -2.54
N ARG A 119 2.00 -13.94 -2.07
CA ARG A 119 3.07 -13.69 -1.10
C ARG A 119 2.57 -12.87 0.08
N GLY A 120 3.24 -13.01 1.21
CA GLY A 120 2.93 -12.25 2.42
C GLY A 120 3.91 -11.11 2.67
N ILE A 121 3.39 -10.02 3.25
CA ILE A 121 4.19 -9.00 3.93
C ILE A 121 3.68 -8.91 5.35
N THR A 122 4.59 -8.96 6.32
CA THR A 122 4.24 -8.92 7.74
C THR A 122 4.65 -7.59 8.39
N VAL A 123 4.30 -7.42 9.67
CA VAL A 123 4.84 -6.39 10.56
C VAL A 123 5.53 -7.13 11.71
N ILE A 124 6.77 -6.72 12.01
CA ILE A 124 7.54 -7.29 13.12
C ILE A 124 7.95 -6.19 14.09
N ASP A 125 8.33 -6.60 15.29
CA ASP A 125 9.05 -5.77 16.26
C ASP A 125 10.19 -6.57 16.89
N ASP A 126 10.84 -5.98 17.89
CA ASP A 126 12.02 -6.57 18.54
C ASP A 126 11.73 -7.87 19.31
N THR A 127 10.46 -8.27 19.48
CA THR A 127 10.13 -9.53 20.15
C THR A 127 9.87 -10.69 19.18
N VAL A 128 9.99 -10.48 17.86
CA VAL A 128 9.80 -11.58 16.90
C VAL A 128 10.93 -12.61 17.04
N SER A 129 10.58 -13.88 17.19
CA SER A 129 11.56 -14.96 17.29
C SER A 129 12.09 -15.36 15.91
N ASP A 130 13.28 -15.98 15.87
CA ASP A 130 13.83 -16.58 14.64
C ASP A 130 12.90 -17.66 14.08
N ALA A 131 12.30 -18.46 14.98
CA ALA A 131 11.33 -19.48 14.63
C ALA A 131 10.08 -18.89 13.98
N ASP A 132 9.59 -17.74 14.45
CA ASP A 132 8.47 -17.04 13.82
C ASP A 132 8.83 -16.48 12.45
N LEU A 133 10.03 -15.90 12.29
CA LEU A 133 10.53 -15.45 10.99
C LEU A 133 10.60 -16.60 9.98
N GLN A 134 11.16 -17.75 10.39
CA GLN A 134 11.24 -18.93 9.54
C GLN A 134 9.86 -19.48 9.21
N ARG A 135 8.97 -19.61 10.21
CA ARG A 135 7.57 -20.04 10.00
C ARG A 135 6.85 -19.14 9.00
N MET A 136 7.04 -17.82 9.10
CA MET A 136 6.48 -16.88 8.14
C MET A 136 7.09 -17.03 6.75
N HIS A 137 8.40 -17.23 6.65
CA HIS A 137 9.08 -17.46 5.37
C HIS A 137 8.55 -18.72 4.67
N ASP A 138 8.46 -19.82 5.39
CA ASP A 138 7.94 -21.09 4.87
C ASP A 138 6.47 -20.97 4.46
N GLY A 139 5.70 -20.13 5.17
CA GLY A 139 4.32 -19.78 4.84
C GLY A 139 4.14 -18.82 3.65
N GLY A 140 5.23 -18.34 3.03
CA GLY A 140 5.18 -17.49 1.84
C GLY A 140 5.39 -15.99 2.09
N VAL A 141 5.75 -15.57 3.31
CA VAL A 141 6.12 -14.18 3.61
C VAL A 141 7.48 -13.85 3.02
N ARG A 142 7.60 -12.69 2.38
CA ARG A 142 8.82 -12.22 1.72
C ARG A 142 9.21 -10.78 2.07
N GLY A 143 8.50 -10.14 2.99
CA GLY A 143 8.74 -8.75 3.32
C GLY A 143 8.21 -8.33 4.68
N ILE A 144 8.74 -7.21 5.18
CA ILE A 144 8.19 -6.50 6.34
C ILE A 144 7.75 -5.08 5.98
N ARG A 145 6.71 -4.57 6.62
CA ARG A 145 6.19 -3.21 6.45
C ARG A 145 6.38 -2.38 7.71
N PHE A 146 7.01 -1.21 7.55
CA PHE A 146 7.09 -0.15 8.54
C PHE A 146 6.00 0.89 8.29
N ASN A 147 5.29 1.27 9.34
CA ASN A 147 4.20 2.24 9.26
C ASN A 147 4.61 3.53 9.99
N TYR A 148 4.73 4.63 9.24
CA TYR A 148 5.10 5.95 9.75
C TYR A 148 3.90 6.90 9.84
N LEU A 149 2.75 6.54 9.26
CA LEU A 149 1.52 7.29 9.45
C LEU A 149 1.15 7.32 10.94
N LYS A 150 1.22 8.51 11.55
CA LYS A 150 1.01 8.71 13.00
C LYS A 150 -0.32 8.14 13.49
N VAL A 151 -1.36 8.22 12.66
CA VAL A 151 -2.69 7.64 12.91
C VAL A 151 -2.65 6.14 13.28
N LEU A 152 -1.65 5.39 12.80
CA LEU A 152 -1.55 3.95 13.06
C LEU A 152 -0.94 3.62 14.43
N ASN A 153 -0.39 4.61 15.14
CA ASN A 153 0.16 4.51 16.50
C ASN A 153 1.20 3.39 16.69
N ILE A 154 2.06 3.18 15.69
CA ILE A 154 3.10 2.12 15.69
C ILE A 154 4.41 2.54 15.01
N VAL A 155 4.74 3.84 15.03
CA VAL A 155 5.97 4.35 14.42
C VAL A 155 7.18 3.74 15.15
N PRO A 156 8.09 3.02 14.47
CA PRO A 156 9.23 2.37 15.12
C PRO A 156 10.31 3.39 15.51
N SER A 157 11.07 3.11 16.56
CA SER A 157 12.30 3.86 16.85
C SER A 157 13.37 3.61 15.79
N PRO A 158 14.35 4.52 15.62
CA PRO A 158 15.48 4.31 14.69
C PRO A 158 16.24 3.00 14.94
N GLU A 159 16.41 2.59 16.19
CA GLU A 159 17.12 1.37 16.58
C GLU A 159 16.31 0.12 16.21
N THR A 160 15.01 0.12 16.50
CA THR A 160 14.10 -0.98 16.12
C THR A 160 13.99 -1.10 14.61
N LEU A 161 13.95 0.03 13.89
CA LEU A 161 13.98 0.04 12.43
C LEU A 161 15.24 -0.64 11.89
N LYS A 162 16.43 -0.22 12.34
CA LYS A 162 17.71 -0.79 11.89
C LYS A 162 17.80 -2.29 12.16
N ARG A 163 17.40 -2.74 13.35
CA ARG A 163 17.39 -4.17 13.70
C ARG A 163 16.42 -4.95 12.80
N SER A 164 15.21 -4.44 12.61
CA SER A 164 14.21 -5.10 11.76
C SER A 164 14.66 -5.19 10.30
N ILE A 165 15.32 -4.15 9.76
CA ILE A 165 15.90 -4.19 8.42
C ILE A 165 16.99 -5.26 8.31
N ALA A 166 17.89 -5.35 9.29
CA ALA A 166 18.94 -6.38 9.29
C ALA A 166 18.34 -7.79 9.29
N ARG A 167 17.32 -8.02 10.12
CA ARG A 167 16.58 -9.29 10.20
C ARG A 167 15.87 -9.64 8.91
N ALA A 168 15.24 -8.66 8.25
CA ALA A 168 14.65 -8.86 6.93
C ALA A 168 15.73 -9.22 5.88
N GLN A 169 16.88 -8.55 5.92
CA GLN A 169 17.99 -8.83 5.02
C GLN A 169 18.53 -10.26 5.19
N ASP A 170 18.68 -10.75 6.42
CA ASP A 170 19.13 -12.13 6.70
C ASP A 170 18.15 -13.17 6.13
N MET A 171 16.85 -12.85 6.11
CA MET A 171 15.82 -13.69 5.51
C MET A 171 15.71 -13.56 3.98
N GLY A 172 16.49 -12.67 3.35
CA GLY A 172 16.34 -12.33 1.93
C GLY A 172 15.04 -11.59 1.62
N TRP A 173 14.43 -10.95 2.62
CA TRP A 173 13.17 -10.22 2.49
C TRP A 173 13.39 -8.76 2.09
N PHE A 174 12.38 -8.20 1.42
CA PHE A 174 12.33 -6.77 1.15
C PHE A 174 11.69 -6.01 2.33
N VAL A 175 11.90 -4.71 2.35
CA VAL A 175 11.27 -3.81 3.34
C VAL A 175 10.31 -2.86 2.65
N LYS A 176 9.27 -2.43 3.35
CA LYS A 176 8.21 -1.59 2.81
C LYS A 176 7.92 -0.43 3.76
N PHE A 177 7.74 0.77 3.23
CA PHE A 177 7.52 1.99 4.00
C PHE A 177 6.17 2.61 3.65
N ASN A 178 5.24 2.55 4.60
CA ASN A 178 3.99 3.30 4.57
C ASN A 178 4.19 4.64 5.26
N ALA A 179 4.66 5.63 4.50
CA ALA A 179 5.19 6.89 5.00
C ALA A 179 4.90 8.03 4.00
N SER A 180 4.59 9.22 4.52
CA SER A 180 4.54 10.41 3.67
C SER A 180 5.94 10.84 3.24
N GLY A 181 6.03 11.67 2.21
CA GLY A 181 7.29 12.29 1.80
C GLY A 181 7.99 13.07 2.93
N GLU A 182 7.25 13.66 3.87
CA GLU A 182 7.80 14.36 5.04
C GLU A 182 8.38 13.38 6.07
N ASP A 183 7.69 12.26 6.32
CA ASP A 183 8.18 11.21 7.21
C ASP A 183 9.49 10.61 6.67
N LEU A 184 9.56 10.36 5.36
CA LEU A 184 10.75 9.83 4.71
C LEU A 184 11.96 10.78 4.82
N LEU A 185 11.75 12.09 4.67
CA LEU A 185 12.80 13.09 4.85
C LEU A 185 13.37 13.07 6.28
N ALA A 186 12.52 12.88 7.28
CA ALA A 186 12.94 12.82 8.68
C ALA A 186 13.88 11.63 8.99
N ILE A 187 13.83 10.57 8.18
CA ILE A 187 14.65 9.36 8.35
C ILE A 187 15.59 9.09 7.16
N GLU A 188 15.79 10.06 6.27
CA GLU A 188 16.60 9.93 5.06
C GLU A 188 17.99 9.31 5.30
N PRO A 189 18.76 9.69 6.35
CA PRO A 189 20.06 9.07 6.61
C PRO A 189 19.98 7.55 6.79
N ILE A 190 18.88 7.02 7.33
CA ILE A 190 18.66 5.57 7.48
C ILE A 190 18.22 4.96 6.16
N LEU A 191 17.33 5.61 5.41
CA LEU A 191 16.87 5.11 4.11
C LEU A 191 18.05 4.87 3.16
N ARG A 192 19.03 5.79 3.14
CA ARG A 192 20.22 5.67 2.29
C ARG A 192 21.17 4.53 2.66
N THR A 193 21.05 3.93 3.85
CA THR A 193 21.86 2.76 4.23
C THR A 193 21.25 1.43 3.79
N ILE A 194 19.97 1.41 3.38
CA ILE A 194 19.26 0.18 3.02
C ILE A 194 19.81 -0.39 1.71
N LYS A 195 20.29 -1.64 1.77
CA LYS A 195 20.83 -2.37 0.62
C LYS A 195 19.91 -3.48 0.10
N THR A 196 18.97 -3.96 0.92
CA THR A 196 17.92 -4.87 0.46
C THR A 196 16.92 -4.13 -0.44
N GLN A 197 16.04 -4.87 -1.11
CA GLN A 197 14.94 -4.30 -1.87
C GLN A 197 14.02 -3.51 -0.92
N ALA A 198 13.60 -2.32 -1.33
CA ALA A 198 12.79 -1.42 -0.52
C ALA A 198 11.64 -0.81 -1.32
N VAL A 199 10.43 -0.78 -0.76
CA VAL A 199 9.23 -0.26 -1.42
C VAL A 199 8.72 0.95 -0.64
N VAL A 200 8.39 2.04 -1.35
CA VAL A 200 7.62 3.16 -0.80
C VAL A 200 6.17 3.03 -1.24
N ASP A 201 5.25 3.13 -0.28
CA ASP A 201 3.83 2.90 -0.53
C ASP A 201 3.12 4.14 -1.07
N HIS A 202 2.04 3.90 -1.81
CA HIS A 202 0.97 4.87 -2.04
C HIS A 202 1.45 6.24 -2.55
N LEU A 203 2.34 6.25 -3.55
CA LEU A 203 2.94 7.47 -4.13
C LEU A 203 3.77 8.33 -3.17
N ALA A 204 4.03 7.85 -1.94
CA ALA A 204 4.54 8.61 -0.80
C ALA A 204 3.60 9.74 -0.31
N PHE A 205 2.29 9.57 -0.51
CA PHE A 205 1.23 10.51 -0.05
C PHE A 205 1.49 11.99 -0.41
N PRO A 206 1.74 12.34 -1.68
CA PRO A 206 2.01 13.73 -2.05
C PRO A 206 0.72 14.55 -2.02
N ASP A 207 0.81 15.85 -1.73
CA ASP A 207 -0.34 16.75 -1.88
C ASP A 207 -0.55 17.06 -3.37
N PHE A 208 -1.71 16.66 -3.92
CA PHE A 208 -2.03 16.87 -5.33
C PHE A 208 -2.32 18.34 -5.70
N GLY A 209 -2.41 19.24 -4.71
CA GLY A 209 -2.44 20.68 -4.91
C GLY A 209 -1.06 21.33 -5.10
N ARG A 210 0.03 20.58 -4.97
CA ARG A 210 1.42 21.07 -5.02
C ARG A 210 2.20 20.40 -6.16
N PRO A 211 3.19 21.07 -6.78
CA PRO A 211 3.90 20.49 -7.92
C PRO A 211 4.59 19.15 -7.59
N VAL A 212 4.83 18.30 -8.60
CA VAL A 212 5.53 17.00 -8.46
C VAL A 212 7.00 17.13 -8.00
N THR A 213 7.50 18.37 -7.92
CA THR A 213 8.80 18.73 -7.36
C THR A 213 8.74 18.89 -5.83
N GLN A 214 7.77 18.31 -5.13
CA GLN A 214 7.76 18.27 -3.67
C GLN A 214 9.04 17.61 -3.12
N PRO A 215 9.63 18.12 -2.02
CA PRO A 215 10.87 17.57 -1.44
C PRO A 215 10.83 16.06 -1.19
N GLY A 216 9.76 15.53 -0.61
CA GLY A 216 9.63 14.10 -0.35
C GLY A 216 9.57 13.26 -1.64
N MET A 217 8.88 13.75 -2.68
CA MET A 217 8.88 13.08 -3.98
C MET A 217 10.25 13.10 -4.66
N ARG A 218 11.01 14.21 -4.51
CA ARG A 218 12.40 14.28 -4.99
C ARG A 218 13.26 13.23 -4.31
N LEU A 219 13.22 13.16 -2.98
CA LEU A 219 13.94 12.14 -2.22
C LEU A 219 13.64 10.74 -2.73
N VAL A 220 12.36 10.40 -2.93
CA VAL A 220 11.98 9.07 -3.40
C VAL A 220 12.51 8.78 -4.81
N ARG A 221 12.46 9.74 -5.73
CA ARG A 221 13.07 9.59 -7.06
C ARG A 221 14.59 9.39 -6.98
N ASP A 222 15.27 10.12 -6.11
CA ASP A 222 16.70 9.96 -5.88
C ASP A 222 17.05 8.59 -5.28
N LEU A 223 16.19 8.05 -4.41
CA LEU A 223 16.33 6.69 -3.88
C LEU A 223 16.12 5.64 -4.98
N MET A 224 15.11 5.80 -5.84
CA MET A 224 14.82 4.88 -6.96
C MET A 224 16.01 4.73 -7.92
N GLN A 225 16.79 5.79 -8.13
CA GLN A 225 18.02 5.74 -8.95
C GLN A 225 19.11 4.81 -8.39
N GLN A 226 19.03 4.40 -7.13
CA GLN A 226 19.96 3.42 -6.53
C GLN A 226 19.69 1.97 -6.99
N GLY A 227 18.54 1.72 -7.61
CA GLY A 227 18.20 0.44 -8.24
C GLY A 227 17.60 -0.62 -7.32
N ASN A 228 17.61 -0.44 -5.99
CA ASN A 228 16.95 -1.32 -5.01
C ASN A 228 15.63 -0.75 -4.45
N TRP A 229 15.28 0.49 -4.81
CA TRP A 229 14.07 1.15 -4.35
C TRP A 229 12.96 1.09 -5.39
N TRP A 230 11.74 0.82 -4.92
CA TRP A 230 10.54 0.64 -5.70
C TRP A 230 9.46 1.62 -5.25
N MET A 231 8.60 2.03 -6.17
CA MET A 231 7.44 2.86 -5.88
C MET A 231 6.14 2.13 -6.18
N MET A 232 5.24 2.10 -5.20
CA MET A 232 3.89 1.60 -5.39
C MET A 232 2.92 2.71 -5.83
N LEU A 233 2.39 2.57 -7.05
CA LEU A 233 1.47 3.50 -7.70
C LEU A 233 0.01 3.20 -7.34
N SER A 234 -0.31 3.23 -6.04
CA SER A 234 -1.66 2.98 -5.51
C SER A 234 -2.20 4.19 -4.76
N ASN A 235 -3.49 4.14 -4.37
CA ASN A 235 -4.15 5.19 -3.59
C ASN A 235 -4.12 6.59 -4.24
N GLY A 236 -4.11 6.66 -5.58
CA GLY A 236 -4.25 7.93 -6.29
C GLY A 236 -5.62 8.59 -6.08
N ASP A 237 -6.65 7.80 -5.77
CA ASP A 237 -7.98 8.28 -5.40
C ASP A 237 -7.99 9.02 -4.05
N ARG A 238 -7.17 8.58 -3.08
CA ARG A 238 -7.20 9.10 -1.70
C ARG A 238 -6.72 10.54 -1.58
N ALA A 239 -5.80 10.95 -2.44
CA ALA A 239 -5.23 12.31 -2.47
C ALA A 239 -5.93 13.24 -3.48
N SER A 240 -6.85 12.71 -4.28
CA SER A 240 -7.50 13.48 -5.35
C SER A 240 -8.36 14.62 -4.81
N ARG A 241 -8.25 15.75 -5.49
CA ARG A 241 -9.06 16.96 -5.31
C ARG A 241 -10.13 17.11 -6.40
N GLN A 242 -10.08 16.29 -7.46
CA GLN A 242 -11.03 16.34 -8.58
C GLN A 242 -12.20 15.36 -8.46
N GLY A 243 -12.12 14.38 -7.55
CA GLY A 243 -13.07 13.28 -7.46
C GLY A 243 -12.89 12.29 -8.61
N HIS A 244 -13.73 11.24 -8.68
CA HIS A 244 -13.65 10.24 -9.74
C HIS A 244 -13.69 10.90 -11.15
N PRO A 245 -12.79 10.53 -12.10
CA PRO A 245 -11.88 9.40 -12.08
C PRO A 245 -10.44 9.75 -11.65
N TRP A 246 -10.26 10.71 -10.73
CA TRP A 246 -9.01 10.99 -9.99
C TRP A 246 -7.79 11.27 -10.89
N ARG A 247 -8.02 11.94 -12.02
CA ARG A 247 -6.98 12.17 -13.06
C ARG A 247 -5.87 13.12 -12.61
N ASP A 248 -6.09 13.87 -11.54
CA ASP A 248 -5.05 14.65 -10.87
C ASP A 248 -3.93 13.78 -10.26
N ALA A 249 -4.13 12.47 -10.10
CA ALA A 249 -3.04 11.55 -9.74
C ALA A 249 -2.00 11.33 -10.84
N ILE A 250 -2.39 11.50 -12.12
CA ILE A 250 -1.59 11.11 -13.29
C ILE A 250 -0.19 11.74 -13.30
N PRO A 251 -0.03 13.07 -13.08
CA PRO A 251 1.30 13.69 -13.09
C PRO A 251 2.24 13.13 -12.01
N TYR A 252 1.70 12.77 -10.84
CA TYR A 252 2.49 12.25 -9.73
C TYR A 252 2.98 10.84 -10.00
N ALA A 253 2.10 9.96 -10.48
CA ALA A 253 2.48 8.61 -10.87
C ALA A 253 3.49 8.61 -12.02
N ARG A 254 3.26 9.44 -13.06
CA ARG A 254 4.19 9.60 -14.18
C ARG A 254 5.59 10.03 -13.73
N SER A 255 5.67 10.94 -12.75
CA SER A 255 6.98 11.40 -12.25
C SER A 255 7.86 10.27 -11.69
N TYR A 256 7.27 9.17 -11.19
CA TYR A 256 8.02 7.99 -10.74
C TYR A 256 8.27 6.99 -11.87
N ILE A 257 7.29 6.79 -12.76
CA ILE A 257 7.43 5.97 -13.96
C ILE A 257 8.58 6.47 -14.84
N ASP A 258 8.68 7.79 -15.04
CA ASP A 258 9.69 8.40 -15.90
C ASP A 258 11.13 8.23 -15.36
N VAL A 259 11.29 8.01 -14.05
CA VAL A 259 12.60 7.82 -13.42
C VAL A 259 13.06 6.37 -13.48
N ALA A 260 12.19 5.42 -13.14
CA ALA A 260 12.54 4.00 -13.13
C ALA A 260 11.29 3.15 -13.44
N PRO A 261 10.93 2.98 -14.72
CA PRO A 261 9.73 2.22 -15.12
C PRO A 261 9.83 0.74 -14.74
N ASP A 262 11.04 0.22 -14.53
CA ASP A 262 11.35 -1.13 -14.05
C ASP A 262 11.36 -1.23 -12.51
N ARG A 263 11.00 -0.16 -11.80
CA ARG A 263 10.92 -0.08 -10.33
C ARG A 263 9.58 0.46 -9.82
N VAL A 264 8.52 0.29 -10.60
CA VAL A 264 7.16 0.68 -10.21
C VAL A 264 6.22 -0.51 -10.20
N ILE A 265 5.34 -0.57 -9.21
CA ILE A 265 4.34 -1.63 -9.03
C ILE A 265 2.97 -1.01 -8.70
N TRP A 266 1.90 -1.79 -8.82
CA TRP A 266 0.53 -1.36 -8.47
C TRP A 266 -0.08 -2.30 -7.42
N GLY A 267 -0.99 -1.77 -6.61
CA GLY A 267 -1.84 -2.56 -5.72
C GLY A 267 -3.17 -1.85 -5.44
N SER A 268 -4.20 -2.62 -5.09
CA SER A 268 -5.56 -2.11 -4.89
C SER A 268 -5.72 -1.37 -3.56
N ASP A 269 -4.93 -1.74 -2.55
CA ASP A 269 -5.15 -1.41 -1.14
C ASP A 269 -6.52 -1.87 -0.62
N TRP A 270 -7.14 -2.86 -1.28
CA TRP A 270 -8.39 -3.50 -0.83
C TRP A 270 -8.23 -4.02 0.60
N PRO A 271 -9.22 -3.91 1.50
CA PRO A 271 -10.60 -3.43 1.31
C PRO A 271 -10.75 -1.92 1.54
N HIS A 272 -9.69 -1.14 1.30
CA HIS A 272 -9.62 0.30 1.49
C HIS A 272 -9.82 0.72 2.96
N PRO A 273 -8.90 0.31 3.87
CA PRO A 273 -9.00 0.68 5.27
C PRO A 273 -9.02 2.20 5.44
N LEU A 274 -9.66 2.66 6.52
CA LEU A 274 -9.82 4.09 6.86
C LEU A 274 -10.78 4.87 5.95
N VAL A 275 -11.51 4.24 5.03
CA VAL A 275 -12.63 4.90 4.33
C VAL A 275 -13.85 4.94 5.26
N THR A 276 -14.28 6.15 5.60
CA THR A 276 -15.33 6.39 6.60
C THR A 276 -16.73 6.36 5.98
N GLU A 277 -17.78 6.23 6.81
CA GLU A 277 -19.18 6.19 6.34
C GLU A 277 -19.64 7.45 5.60
N ASP A 278 -18.98 8.59 5.75
CA ASP A 278 -19.27 9.82 5.01
C ASP A 278 -18.53 9.92 3.66
N GLN A 279 -17.55 9.06 3.41
CA GLN A 279 -16.79 9.01 2.16
C GLN A 279 -17.39 8.02 1.17
N GLU A 280 -17.20 8.26 -0.12
CA GLU A 280 -17.53 7.28 -1.15
C GLU A 280 -16.54 6.11 -1.12
N MET A 281 -17.06 4.88 -1.17
CA MET A 281 -16.25 3.67 -1.34
C MET A 281 -15.90 3.51 -2.82
N LYS A 282 -14.66 3.10 -3.09
CA LYS A 282 -14.15 3.02 -4.46
C LYS A 282 -14.42 1.61 -4.99
N ASN A 283 -14.63 1.53 -6.31
CA ASN A 283 -14.70 0.27 -7.00
C ASN A 283 -13.28 -0.12 -7.46
N ASP A 284 -12.85 -1.35 -7.15
CA ASP A 284 -11.49 -1.81 -7.47
C ASP A 284 -11.17 -1.78 -8.98
N GLY A 285 -12.18 -1.99 -9.84
CA GLY A 285 -12.03 -1.91 -11.29
C GLY A 285 -11.65 -0.50 -11.75
N ASP A 286 -12.24 0.53 -11.14
CA ASP A 286 -11.93 1.92 -11.47
C ASP A 286 -10.52 2.32 -10.98
N LEU A 287 -10.03 1.74 -9.89
CA LEU A 287 -8.65 1.94 -9.42
C LEU A 287 -7.62 1.32 -10.37
N LEU A 288 -7.93 0.17 -10.98
CA LEU A 288 -7.10 -0.44 -12.00
C LEU A 288 -7.16 0.36 -13.33
N GLU A 289 -8.32 0.90 -13.69
CA GLU A 289 -8.44 1.80 -14.85
C GLU A 289 -7.75 3.16 -14.64
N LEU A 290 -7.67 3.64 -13.40
CA LEU A 290 -6.84 4.79 -13.03
C LEU A 290 -5.36 4.51 -13.33
N LEU A 291 -4.86 3.32 -12.99
CA LEU A 291 -3.50 2.89 -13.34
C LEU A 291 -3.30 2.93 -14.87
N TYR A 292 -4.25 2.45 -15.66
CA TYR A 292 -4.15 2.52 -17.12
C TYR A 292 -4.03 3.95 -17.65
N SER A 293 -4.54 4.94 -16.91
CA SER A 293 -4.41 6.35 -17.25
C SER A 293 -3.03 6.94 -16.94
N TYR A 294 -2.20 6.28 -16.13
CA TYR A 294 -0.85 6.75 -15.81
C TYR A 294 0.08 6.70 -17.01
N THR A 295 -0.12 5.77 -17.96
CA THR A 295 0.71 5.66 -19.16
C THR A 295 -0.07 5.11 -20.34
N ALA A 296 0.21 5.63 -21.55
CA ALA A 296 -0.34 5.08 -22.79
C ALA A 296 0.45 3.85 -23.30
N SER A 297 1.60 3.53 -22.69
CA SER A 297 2.46 2.44 -23.12
C SER A 297 2.01 1.11 -22.51
N GLU A 298 1.53 0.19 -23.35
CA GLU A 298 1.20 -1.19 -22.95
C GLU A 298 2.40 -1.94 -22.37
N ALA A 299 3.61 -1.65 -22.86
CA ALA A 299 4.84 -2.20 -22.30
C ALA A 299 5.04 -1.76 -20.85
N ILE A 300 4.82 -0.49 -20.52
CA ILE A 300 4.96 0.01 -19.14
C ILE A 300 3.84 -0.56 -18.26
N LYS A 301 2.59 -0.66 -18.76
CA LYS A 301 1.51 -1.31 -18.00
C LYS A 301 1.85 -2.76 -17.66
N ARG A 302 2.40 -3.50 -18.63
CA ARG A 302 2.87 -4.87 -18.42
C ARG A 302 4.03 -4.91 -17.40
N MET A 303 4.98 -3.99 -17.46
CA MET A 303 6.03 -3.91 -16.44
C MET A 303 5.43 -3.73 -15.04
N ILE A 304 4.54 -2.75 -14.86
CA ILE A 304 3.94 -2.44 -13.56
C ILE A 304 3.13 -3.61 -12.98
N LEU A 305 2.34 -4.28 -13.82
CA LEU A 305 1.40 -5.31 -13.37
C LEU A 305 1.98 -6.73 -13.39
N VAL A 306 2.97 -7.00 -14.24
CA VAL A 306 3.47 -8.36 -14.50
C VAL A 306 4.95 -8.51 -14.19
N ASP A 307 5.82 -7.81 -14.93
CA ASP A 307 7.24 -8.13 -14.94
C ASP A 307 7.94 -7.63 -13.66
N ASN A 308 7.61 -6.42 -13.19
CA ASN A 308 8.16 -5.82 -11.98
C ASN A 308 7.74 -6.59 -10.71
N PRO A 309 6.45 -6.92 -10.49
CA PRO A 309 6.05 -7.76 -9.36
C PRO A 309 6.69 -9.15 -9.41
N ALA A 310 6.92 -9.72 -10.60
CA ALA A 310 7.60 -11.01 -10.72
C ALA A 310 9.04 -10.95 -10.19
N VAL A 311 9.76 -9.87 -10.51
CA VAL A 311 11.12 -9.63 -10.00
C VAL A 311 11.12 -9.41 -8.49
N LEU A 312 10.26 -8.51 -7.99
CA LEU A 312 10.28 -8.10 -6.59
C LEU A 312 9.81 -9.21 -5.64
N PHE A 313 8.77 -9.95 -6.02
CA PHE A 313 8.12 -10.95 -5.14
C PHE A 313 8.53 -12.40 -5.44
N GLY A 314 9.36 -12.61 -6.47
CA GLY A 314 9.82 -13.94 -6.88
C GLY A 314 8.67 -14.80 -7.41
N PHE A 315 7.91 -14.29 -8.38
CA PHE A 315 6.95 -15.07 -9.14
C PHE A 315 7.55 -15.56 -10.46
N ASP A 316 7.00 -16.64 -11.00
CA ASP A 316 7.37 -17.14 -12.32
C ASP A 316 7.03 -16.10 -13.39
N ARG A 317 7.97 -15.88 -14.33
CA ARG A 317 7.85 -14.93 -15.45
C ARG A 317 7.02 -15.51 -16.59
#